data_AF-A0A094HCK3-F1
#
_entry.id   AF-A0A094HCK3-F1
#
_cell.length_a   1.000
_cell.length_b   1.000
_cell.length_c   1.000
_cell.angle_alpha   90.00
_cell.angle_beta   90.00
_cell.angle_gamma   90.00
#
_symmetry.space_group_name_H-M   'P 1'
#
loop_
_entity.id
_entity.type
_entity.pdbx_description
1 polymer ?
#
loop_
_entity_poly.entity_id
_entity_poly.type
_entity_poly.pdbx_seq_one_letter_code
_entity_poly.pdbx_strand_id
1 'polypeptide(L)'
;MPIQDLTKLAAELSAQAKVIQDYLEANKLSGLSLDKDALIDAPFDPASMEIQGARAALIKTSKLIHDLALGPKELMLEHSTNTKFDIMTLHSVVRFGIAEAIPLDEPITFEAVAKKVGLSTDRVTRLLRHSMTNNLFEEPRAGYVGHTALSSIIVREPLSRSWILHNLEEVATAKLIAAYDKYGESDEPTETATSLAFDFFADNPKANFW
;
A
#
# COMPACT_ATOMS: atom_id res chain seq x y z
N MET A 1 7.28 -12.80 -24.54
CA MET A 1 7.47 -13.83 -23.49
C MET A 1 6.88 -15.15 -23.98
N PRO A 2 7.49 -16.29 -23.68
CA PRO A 2 6.92 -17.59 -24.05
C PRO A 2 5.62 -17.86 -23.27
N ILE A 3 4.76 -18.71 -23.82
CA ILE A 3 3.56 -19.22 -23.14
C ILE A 3 3.99 -19.84 -21.80
N GLN A 4 3.30 -19.46 -20.74
CA GLN A 4 3.57 -19.95 -19.38
C GLN A 4 2.63 -21.11 -19.05
N ASP A 5 3.16 -22.11 -18.36
CA ASP A 5 2.37 -23.21 -17.79
C ASP A 5 2.01 -22.87 -16.34
N LEU A 6 0.73 -22.60 -16.08
CA LEU A 6 0.25 -22.25 -14.74
C LEU A 6 0.46 -23.37 -13.72
N THR A 7 0.46 -24.64 -14.14
CA THR A 7 0.72 -25.77 -13.24
C THR A 7 2.17 -25.78 -12.78
N LYS A 8 3.09 -25.49 -13.71
CA LYS A 8 4.52 -25.35 -13.39
C LYS A 8 4.76 -24.16 -12.45
N LEU A 9 4.16 -23.01 -12.73
CA LEU A 9 4.27 -21.84 -11.86
C LEU A 9 3.68 -22.10 -10.46
N ALA A 10 2.56 -22.82 -10.36
CA ALA A 10 1.98 -23.21 -9.08
C ALA A 10 2.89 -24.17 -8.28
N ALA A 11 3.56 -25.10 -8.96
CA ALA A 11 4.56 -25.96 -8.33
C ALA A 11 5.78 -25.18 -7.82
N GLU A 12 6.27 -24.21 -8.60
CA GLU A 12 7.33 -23.29 -8.19
C GLU A 12 6.91 -22.45 -6.98
N LEU A 13 5.69 -21.88 -7.01
CA LEU A 13 5.11 -21.11 -5.91
C LEU A 13 5.05 -21.96 -4.62
N SER A 14 4.55 -23.19 -4.72
CA SER A 14 4.45 -24.13 -3.60
C SER A 14 5.81 -24.49 -3.02
N ALA A 15 6.82 -24.72 -3.87
CA ALA A 15 8.18 -25.00 -3.43
C ALA A 15 8.78 -23.83 -2.64
N GLN A 16 8.60 -22.58 -3.11
CA GLN A 16 9.10 -21.40 -2.39
C GLN A 16 8.32 -21.15 -1.09
N ALA A 17 7.01 -21.37 -1.09
CA ALA A 17 6.18 -21.28 0.11
C ALA A 17 6.64 -22.27 1.18
N LYS A 18 7.02 -23.49 0.76
CA LYS A 18 7.57 -24.50 1.66
C LYS A 18 8.89 -24.07 2.30
N VAL A 19 9.82 -23.47 1.55
CA VAL A 19 11.08 -22.95 2.12
C VAL A 19 10.80 -21.92 3.23
N ILE A 20 9.86 -21.01 2.97
CA ILE A 20 9.47 -19.99 3.95
C ILE A 20 8.81 -20.63 5.17
N GLN A 21 7.88 -21.56 4.97
CA GLN A 21 7.16 -22.22 6.06
C GLN A 21 8.11 -23.04 6.94
N ASP A 22 9.00 -23.83 6.33
CA ASP A 22 10.00 -24.62 7.04
C ASP A 22 10.94 -23.73 7.87
N TYR A 23 11.32 -22.55 7.34
CA TYR A 23 12.13 -21.57 8.08
C TYR A 23 11.41 -21.01 9.30
N LEU A 24 10.14 -20.62 9.15
CA LEU A 24 9.33 -20.10 10.27
C LEU A 24 9.20 -21.15 11.38
N GLU A 25 8.92 -22.41 11.01
CA GLU A 25 8.80 -23.53 11.95
C GLU A 25 10.13 -23.87 12.64
N ALA A 26 11.21 -24.00 11.87
CA ALA A 26 12.53 -24.35 12.40
C ALA A 26 13.05 -23.30 13.40
N ASN A 27 12.74 -22.02 13.17
CA ASN A 27 13.15 -20.92 14.04
C ASN A 27 12.10 -20.56 15.10
N LYS A 28 10.96 -21.28 15.14
CA LYS A 28 9.84 -21.02 16.07
C LYS A 28 9.33 -19.57 16.01
N LEU A 29 9.33 -19.01 14.82
CA LEU A 29 8.86 -17.66 14.57
C LEU A 29 7.34 -17.64 14.49
N SER A 30 6.73 -16.51 14.85
CA SER A 30 5.31 -16.30 14.58
C SER A 30 5.06 -16.41 13.07
N GLY A 31 4.01 -17.12 12.68
CA GLY A 31 3.61 -17.21 11.29
C GLY A 31 3.28 -15.84 10.68
N LEU A 32 3.04 -15.82 9.37
CA LEU A 32 2.58 -14.61 8.69
C LEU A 32 1.08 -14.43 8.92
N SER A 33 0.66 -13.19 9.21
CA SER A 33 -0.74 -12.87 9.48
C SER A 33 -1.07 -11.46 8.99
N LEU A 34 -2.34 -11.26 8.64
CA LEU A 34 -2.93 -9.94 8.42
C LEU A 34 -3.77 -9.46 9.62
N ASP A 35 -3.72 -10.18 10.73
CA ASP A 35 -4.33 -9.75 11.98
C ASP A 35 -3.71 -8.44 12.49
N LYS A 36 -4.48 -7.63 13.20
CA LYS A 36 -4.04 -6.35 13.79
C LYS A 36 -2.77 -6.47 14.64
N ASP A 37 -2.53 -7.63 15.27
CA ASP A 37 -1.42 -7.88 16.17
C ASP A 37 -0.22 -8.53 15.47
N ALA A 38 -0.28 -8.71 14.14
CA ALA A 38 0.84 -9.20 13.35
C ALA A 38 2.10 -8.33 13.52
N LEU A 39 3.27 -8.93 13.31
CA LEU A 39 4.53 -8.19 13.30
C LEU A 39 4.53 -7.16 12.17
N ILE A 40 5.05 -5.96 12.45
CA ILE A 40 5.19 -4.88 11.47
C ILE A 40 6.17 -5.33 10.38
N ASP A 41 7.35 -5.78 10.81
CA ASP A 41 8.33 -6.40 9.93
C ASP A 41 8.07 -7.89 9.83
N ALA A 42 8.10 -8.40 8.60
CA ALA A 42 8.05 -9.84 8.39
C ALA A 42 9.26 -10.49 9.08
N PRO A 43 9.09 -11.62 9.79
CA PRO A 43 10.12 -12.21 10.62
C PRO A 43 11.13 -13.01 9.78
N PHE A 44 11.81 -12.35 8.84
CA PHE A 44 12.82 -12.95 7.98
C PHE A 44 14.16 -12.28 8.22
N ASP A 45 15.18 -13.08 8.52
CA ASP A 45 16.54 -12.58 8.66
C ASP A 45 17.00 -11.90 7.34
N PRO A 46 17.33 -10.59 7.36
CA PRO A 46 17.84 -9.89 6.18
C PRO A 46 19.18 -10.45 5.68
N ALA A 47 19.97 -11.08 6.55
CA ALA A 47 21.26 -11.67 6.19
C ALA A 47 21.10 -13.02 5.47
N SER A 48 19.94 -13.67 5.58
CA SER A 48 19.70 -14.97 4.96
C SER A 48 19.30 -14.80 3.49
N MET A 49 20.30 -14.80 2.60
CA MET A 49 20.09 -14.69 1.16
C MET A 49 19.15 -15.78 0.60
N GLU A 50 19.17 -16.98 1.16
CA GLU A 50 18.29 -18.08 0.78
C GLU A 50 16.82 -17.73 1.04
N ILE A 51 16.51 -17.27 2.26
CA ILE A 51 15.14 -16.92 2.66
C ILE A 51 14.65 -15.67 1.94
N GLN A 52 15.51 -14.68 1.76
CA GLN A 52 15.18 -13.50 0.96
C GLN A 52 14.94 -13.86 -0.52
N GLY A 53 15.74 -14.77 -1.06
CA GLY A 53 15.55 -15.31 -2.42
C GLY A 53 14.23 -16.05 -2.57
N ALA A 54 13.89 -16.93 -1.63
CA ALA A 54 12.63 -17.66 -1.62
C ALA A 54 11.42 -16.72 -1.49
N ARG A 55 11.50 -15.71 -0.61
CA ARG A 55 10.49 -14.66 -0.46
C ARG A 55 10.28 -13.87 -1.75
N ALA A 56 11.36 -13.39 -2.37
CA ALA A 56 11.29 -12.63 -3.61
C ALA A 56 10.69 -13.47 -4.75
N ALA A 57 11.10 -14.74 -4.85
CA ALA A 57 10.56 -15.68 -5.84
C ALA A 57 9.06 -15.96 -5.60
N LEU A 58 8.64 -16.17 -4.34
CA LEU A 58 7.25 -16.39 -3.99
C LEU A 58 6.36 -15.20 -4.40
N ILE A 59 6.77 -13.98 -4.05
CA ILE A 59 6.05 -12.74 -4.40
C ILE A 59 5.96 -12.59 -5.92
N LYS A 60 7.09 -12.76 -6.62
CA LYS A 60 7.17 -12.63 -8.08
C LYS A 60 6.27 -13.65 -8.79
N THR A 61 6.35 -14.91 -8.41
CA THR A 61 5.54 -15.99 -9.04
C THR A 61 4.07 -15.81 -8.73
N SER A 62 3.71 -15.39 -7.50
CA SER A 62 2.32 -15.08 -7.13
C SER A 62 1.74 -13.97 -8.02
N LYS A 63 2.49 -12.86 -8.19
CA LYS A 63 2.09 -11.75 -9.06
C LYS A 63 1.99 -12.17 -10.52
N LEU A 64 2.91 -13.00 -11.01
CA LEU A 64 2.87 -13.51 -12.39
C LEU A 64 1.62 -14.37 -12.63
N ILE A 65 1.29 -15.28 -11.72
CA ILE A 65 0.07 -16.09 -11.82
C ILE A 65 -1.18 -15.19 -11.82
N HIS A 66 -1.24 -14.21 -10.91
CA HIS A 66 -2.30 -13.22 -10.87
C HIS A 66 -2.47 -12.49 -12.22
N ASP A 67 -1.37 -11.96 -12.76
CA ASP A 67 -1.39 -11.16 -13.99
C ASP A 67 -1.77 -12.00 -15.23
N LEU A 68 -1.29 -13.24 -15.29
CA LEU A 68 -1.65 -14.18 -16.36
C LEU A 68 -3.13 -14.56 -16.30
N ALA A 69 -3.68 -14.77 -15.10
CA ALA A 69 -5.08 -15.11 -14.89
C ALA A 69 -6.01 -13.91 -15.20
N LEU A 70 -5.58 -12.70 -14.84
CA LEU A 70 -6.35 -11.47 -15.05
C LEU A 70 -6.34 -11.04 -16.53
N GLY A 71 -5.19 -11.18 -17.19
CA GLY A 71 -5.01 -10.85 -18.60
C GLY A 71 -4.79 -9.35 -18.88
N PRO A 72 -4.28 -9.01 -20.07
CA PRO A 72 -3.74 -7.68 -20.35
C PRO A 72 -4.79 -6.56 -20.36
N LYS A 73 -6.01 -6.84 -20.83
CA LYS A 73 -7.09 -5.83 -20.87
C LYS A 73 -7.47 -5.39 -19.47
N GLU A 74 -7.66 -6.34 -18.57
CA GLU A 74 -8.12 -6.05 -17.22
C GLU A 74 -7.00 -5.41 -16.39
N LEU A 75 -5.75 -5.84 -16.56
CA LEU A 75 -4.58 -5.15 -15.99
C LEU A 75 -4.50 -3.68 -16.42
N MET A 76 -4.76 -3.38 -17.70
CA MET A 76 -4.81 -2.01 -18.20
C MET A 76 -5.91 -1.19 -17.52
N LEU A 77 -7.10 -1.77 -17.33
CA LEU A 77 -8.21 -1.10 -16.64
C LEU A 77 -7.91 -0.87 -15.16
N GLU A 78 -7.34 -1.86 -14.49
CA GLU A 78 -6.92 -1.78 -13.09
C GLU A 78 -5.96 -0.61 -12.88
N HIS A 79 -4.89 -0.53 -13.67
CA HIS A 79 -3.88 0.52 -13.56
C HIS A 79 -4.37 1.92 -13.95
N SER A 80 -5.31 2.03 -14.90
CA SER A 80 -5.81 3.33 -15.38
C SER A 80 -7.02 3.84 -14.59
N THR A 81 -7.78 2.94 -13.96
CA THR A 81 -9.07 3.26 -13.36
C THR A 81 -9.09 3.04 -11.86
N ASN A 82 -8.68 1.87 -11.38
CA ASN A 82 -8.94 1.44 -10.01
C ASN A 82 -7.81 1.85 -9.05
N THR A 83 -6.54 1.67 -9.45
CA THR A 83 -5.38 1.91 -8.58
C THR A 83 -5.33 3.32 -7.98
N LYS A 84 -5.82 4.34 -8.69
CA LYS A 84 -5.91 5.72 -8.16
C LYS A 84 -6.88 5.86 -6.98
N PHE A 85 -7.91 5.01 -6.91
CA PHE A 85 -8.87 5.01 -5.81
C PHE A 85 -8.31 4.32 -4.56
N ASP A 86 -7.45 3.31 -4.73
CA ASP A 86 -6.72 2.70 -3.61
C ASP A 86 -5.81 3.76 -2.95
N ILE A 87 -5.07 4.51 -3.77
CA ILE A 87 -4.21 5.61 -3.33
C ILE A 87 -5.03 6.71 -2.65
N MET A 88 -6.11 7.17 -3.30
CA MET A 88 -7.03 8.17 -2.75
C MET A 88 -7.60 7.74 -1.39
N THR A 89 -7.90 6.46 -1.23
CA THR A 89 -8.50 5.93 -0.01
C THR A 89 -7.47 5.84 1.11
N LEU A 90 -6.25 5.36 0.84
CA LEU A 90 -5.16 5.40 1.80
C LEU A 90 -4.87 6.84 2.24
N HIS A 91 -4.80 7.78 1.27
CA HIS A 91 -4.63 9.20 1.54
C HIS A 91 -5.73 9.73 2.45
N SER A 92 -7.00 9.44 2.13
CA SER A 92 -8.15 9.89 2.92
C SER A 92 -8.14 9.32 4.33
N VAL A 93 -7.82 8.03 4.49
CA VAL A 93 -7.74 7.35 5.79
C VAL A 93 -6.74 8.05 6.69
N VAL A 94 -5.54 8.30 6.18
CA VAL A 94 -4.50 8.99 6.93
C VAL A 94 -4.89 10.46 7.12
N ARG A 95 -5.22 11.19 6.05
CA ARG A 95 -5.45 12.63 6.12
C ARG A 95 -6.54 13.03 7.11
N PHE A 96 -7.64 12.28 7.16
CA PHE A 96 -8.77 12.54 8.05
C PHE A 96 -8.62 11.91 9.45
N GLY A 97 -7.54 11.15 9.70
CA GLY A 97 -7.32 10.49 10.99
C GLY A 97 -8.28 9.33 11.25
N ILE A 98 -8.70 8.62 10.19
CA ILE A 98 -9.66 7.50 10.30
C ILE A 98 -9.02 6.32 11.02
N ALA A 99 -7.76 6.00 10.72
CA ALA A 99 -7.06 4.91 11.37
C ALA A 99 -6.93 5.17 12.88
N GLU A 100 -6.52 6.37 13.27
CA GLU A 100 -6.35 6.79 14.66
C GLU A 100 -7.69 6.90 15.42
N ALA A 101 -8.81 7.05 14.72
CA ALA A 101 -10.14 7.09 15.32
C ALA A 101 -10.66 5.69 15.73
N ILE A 102 -10.08 4.62 15.19
CA ILE A 102 -10.46 3.23 15.46
C ILE A 102 -9.55 2.68 16.56
N PRO A 103 -10.09 2.14 17.67
CA PRO A 103 -9.28 1.47 18.68
C PRO A 103 -8.59 0.23 18.09
N LEU A 104 -7.34 -0.02 18.49
CA LEU A 104 -6.63 -1.22 18.05
C LEU A 104 -7.36 -2.50 18.50
N ASP A 105 -7.82 -2.58 19.75
CA ASP A 105 -8.28 -3.84 20.33
C ASP A 105 -9.78 -4.11 20.21
N GLU A 106 -10.58 -3.15 19.74
CA GLU A 106 -12.03 -3.31 19.66
C GLU A 106 -12.62 -2.71 18.37
N PRO A 107 -13.49 -3.45 17.66
CA PRO A 107 -14.23 -2.91 16.54
C PRO A 107 -15.25 -1.85 16.98
N ILE A 108 -15.36 -0.76 16.22
CA ILE A 108 -16.32 0.34 16.48
C ILE A 108 -17.24 0.58 15.28
N THR A 109 -18.37 1.26 15.48
CA THR A 109 -19.30 1.50 14.37
C THR A 109 -18.78 2.54 13.38
N PHE A 110 -19.20 2.45 12.13
CA PHE A 110 -18.88 3.46 11.11
C PHE A 110 -19.38 4.86 11.51
N GLU A 111 -20.54 4.96 12.19
CA GLU A 111 -21.06 6.22 12.72
C GLU A 111 -20.15 6.81 13.80
N ALA A 112 -19.60 5.96 14.67
CA ALA A 112 -18.70 6.40 15.73
C ALA A 112 -17.39 6.95 15.15
N VAL A 113 -16.83 6.27 14.14
CA VAL A 113 -15.68 6.78 13.38
C VAL A 113 -16.01 8.12 12.74
N ALA A 114 -17.12 8.20 11.99
CA ALA A 114 -17.56 9.41 11.30
C ALA A 114 -17.70 10.61 12.24
N LYS A 115 -18.27 10.40 13.43
CA LYS A 115 -18.37 11.42 14.48
C LYS A 115 -17.00 11.88 14.98
N LYS A 116 -16.04 10.96 15.20
CA LYS A 116 -14.69 11.29 15.66
C LYS A 116 -13.91 12.11 14.64
N VAL A 117 -14.03 11.79 13.35
CA VAL A 117 -13.27 12.47 12.27
C VAL A 117 -14.02 13.65 11.63
N GLY A 118 -15.25 13.93 12.07
CA GLY A 118 -16.04 15.06 11.56
C GLY A 118 -16.53 14.89 10.11
N LEU A 119 -16.79 13.66 9.67
CA LEU A 119 -17.28 13.34 8.32
C LEU A 119 -18.71 12.76 8.37
N SER A 120 -19.37 12.66 7.22
CA SER A 120 -20.65 11.94 7.13
C SER A 120 -20.44 10.43 7.22
N THR A 121 -21.39 9.72 7.83
CA THR A 121 -21.38 8.24 7.91
C THR A 121 -21.28 7.61 6.52
N ASP A 122 -22.01 8.13 5.52
CA ASP A 122 -21.94 7.65 4.13
C ASP A 122 -20.51 7.70 3.57
N ARG A 123 -19.82 8.83 3.76
CA ARG A 123 -18.46 9.01 3.26
C ARG A 123 -17.49 8.04 3.92
N VAL A 124 -17.54 7.94 5.25
CA VAL A 124 -16.68 7.01 6.01
C VAL A 124 -16.98 5.57 5.62
N THR A 125 -18.26 5.19 5.48
CA THR A 125 -18.65 3.85 5.06
C THR A 125 -18.06 3.48 3.70
N ARG A 126 -18.12 4.39 2.72
CA ARG A 126 -17.56 4.16 1.38
C ARG A 126 -16.04 4.04 1.40
N LEU A 127 -15.35 4.90 2.16
CA LEU A 127 -13.90 4.83 2.31
C LEU A 127 -13.48 3.52 2.99
N LEU A 128 -14.14 3.15 4.08
CA LEU A 128 -13.85 1.92 4.82
C LEU A 128 -14.08 0.68 3.94
N ARG A 129 -15.23 0.56 3.28
CA ARG A 129 -15.52 -0.61 2.44
C ARG A 129 -14.59 -0.74 1.24
N HIS A 130 -14.19 0.37 0.62
CA HIS A 130 -13.17 0.31 -0.43
C HIS A 130 -11.80 -0.05 0.15
N SER A 131 -11.42 0.47 1.31
CA SER A 131 -10.16 0.11 1.94
C SER A 131 -10.07 -1.37 2.34
N MET A 132 -11.21 -2.01 2.66
CA MET A 132 -11.30 -3.44 2.96
C MET A 132 -11.01 -4.32 1.75
N THR A 133 -11.27 -3.87 0.51
CA THR A 133 -10.90 -4.64 -0.70
C THR A 133 -9.37 -4.75 -0.87
N ASN A 134 -8.63 -3.88 -0.18
CA ASN A 134 -7.18 -3.85 -0.13
C ASN A 134 -6.62 -4.37 1.21
N ASN A 135 -7.43 -5.07 2.00
CA ASN A 135 -7.09 -5.60 3.32
C ASN A 135 -6.63 -4.52 4.33
N LEU A 136 -6.95 -3.24 4.12
CA LEU A 136 -6.53 -2.18 5.03
C LEU A 136 -7.31 -2.25 6.35
N PHE A 137 -8.61 -2.55 6.31
CA PHE A 137 -9.46 -2.75 7.49
C PHE A 137 -10.32 -4.00 7.29
N GLU A 138 -11.10 -4.37 8.31
CA GLU A 138 -12.10 -5.43 8.25
C GLU A 138 -13.46 -4.98 8.80
N GLU A 139 -14.55 -5.57 8.28
CA GLU A 139 -15.94 -5.39 8.78
C GLU A 139 -16.37 -6.67 9.51
N PRO A 140 -15.97 -6.88 10.78
CA PRO A 140 -16.20 -8.15 11.49
C PRO A 140 -17.69 -8.44 11.71
N ARG A 141 -18.52 -7.39 11.69
CA ARG A 141 -19.99 -7.46 11.62
C ARG A 141 -20.50 -6.21 10.90
N ALA A 142 -21.66 -6.31 10.27
CA ALA A 142 -22.24 -5.22 9.48
C ALA A 142 -22.25 -3.89 10.26
N GLY A 143 -21.65 -2.85 9.67
CA GLY A 143 -21.56 -1.50 10.22
C GLY A 143 -20.45 -1.29 11.26
N TYR A 144 -19.60 -2.28 11.53
CA TYR A 144 -18.45 -2.15 12.43
C TYR A 144 -17.13 -2.26 11.66
N VAL A 145 -16.11 -1.54 12.10
CA VAL A 145 -14.76 -1.61 11.55
C VAL A 145 -13.77 -2.04 12.63
N GLY A 146 -12.88 -2.96 12.27
CA GLY A 146 -11.69 -3.33 13.02
C GLY A 146 -10.41 -3.11 12.19
N HIS A 147 -9.27 -3.07 12.87
CA HIS A 147 -7.97 -3.03 12.23
C HIS A 147 -7.56 -4.39 11.66
N THR A 148 -6.79 -4.34 10.57
CA THR A 148 -5.90 -5.43 10.13
C THR A 148 -4.45 -5.02 10.42
N ALA A 149 -3.49 -5.86 10.09
CA ALA A 149 -2.06 -5.52 10.12
C ALA A 149 -1.78 -4.21 9.36
N LEU A 150 -2.37 -4.04 8.16
CA LEU A 150 -2.07 -2.92 7.25
C LEU A 150 -2.61 -1.56 7.73
N SER A 151 -3.77 -1.50 8.40
CA SER A 151 -4.18 -0.24 9.03
C SER A 151 -3.53 -0.03 10.39
N SER A 152 -3.22 -1.10 11.13
CA SER A 152 -2.61 -0.98 12.46
C SER A 152 -1.25 -0.30 12.41
N ILE A 153 -0.46 -0.50 11.34
CA ILE A 153 0.86 0.13 11.17
C ILE A 153 0.78 1.67 11.14
N ILE A 154 -0.33 2.23 10.65
CA ILE A 154 -0.56 3.69 10.62
C ILE A 154 -0.56 4.26 12.05
N VAL A 155 -1.02 3.48 13.02
CA VAL A 155 -1.12 3.85 14.43
C VAL A 155 0.10 3.38 15.24
N ARG A 156 0.62 2.19 14.93
CA ARG A 156 1.68 1.52 15.71
C ARG A 156 3.09 1.98 15.36
N GLU A 157 3.36 2.32 14.10
CA GLU A 157 4.70 2.67 13.63
C GLU A 157 4.89 4.19 13.53
N PRO A 158 5.82 4.76 14.32
CA PRO A 158 6.20 6.16 14.18
C PRO A 158 6.61 6.45 12.74
N LEU A 159 6.26 7.63 12.22
CA LEU A 159 6.55 8.09 10.85
C LEU A 159 5.67 7.52 9.72
N SER A 160 4.90 6.44 9.91
CA SER A 160 4.01 5.91 8.85
C SER A 160 3.10 6.98 8.25
N ARG A 161 2.46 7.77 9.11
CA ARG A 161 1.62 8.90 8.71
C ARG A 161 2.39 9.92 7.87
N SER A 162 3.54 10.37 8.35
CA SER A 162 4.37 11.37 7.65
C SER A 162 4.86 10.85 6.32
N TRP A 163 5.26 9.57 6.25
CA TRP A 163 5.68 8.92 5.01
C TRP A 163 4.55 8.88 3.97
N ILE A 164 3.34 8.49 4.38
CA ILE A 164 2.19 8.45 3.49
C ILE A 164 1.83 9.85 3.00
N LEU A 165 1.74 10.84 3.90
CA LEU A 165 1.38 12.21 3.51
C LEU A 165 2.45 12.86 2.63
N HIS A 166 3.73 12.64 2.92
CA HIS A 166 4.84 13.08 2.07
C HIS A 166 4.67 12.58 0.62
N ASN A 167 4.49 11.27 0.45
CA ASN A 167 4.36 10.67 -0.87
C ASN A 167 3.08 11.10 -1.62
N LEU A 168 1.99 11.40 -0.91
CA LEU A 168 0.68 11.64 -1.53
C LEU A 168 0.30 13.12 -1.63
N GLU A 169 0.90 14.00 -0.82
CA GLU A 169 0.64 15.45 -0.84
C GLU A 169 1.81 16.27 -1.42
N GLU A 170 3.04 15.74 -1.44
CA GLU A 170 4.24 16.52 -1.81
C GLU A 170 4.96 15.96 -3.05
N VAL A 171 5.00 14.63 -3.24
CA VAL A 171 5.66 14.02 -4.41
C VAL A 171 4.77 14.08 -5.66
N ALA A 172 5.02 15.06 -6.54
CA ALA A 172 4.16 15.35 -7.68
C ALA A 172 4.44 14.50 -8.95
N THR A 173 4.18 13.20 -8.90
CA THR A 173 4.45 12.28 -10.04
C THR A 173 3.64 12.60 -11.30
N ALA A 174 2.41 13.09 -11.16
CA ALA A 174 1.51 13.38 -12.29
C ALA A 174 2.01 14.50 -13.22
N LYS A 175 2.99 15.30 -12.79
CA LYS A 175 3.58 16.38 -13.59
C LYS A 175 4.88 15.98 -14.30
N LEU A 176 5.33 14.73 -14.18
CA LEU A 176 6.59 14.26 -14.78
C LEU A 176 6.64 14.50 -16.30
N ILE A 177 5.57 14.15 -17.02
CA ILE A 177 5.51 14.34 -18.48
C ILE A 177 5.55 15.84 -18.84
N ALA A 178 4.81 16.68 -18.10
CA ALA A 178 4.83 18.12 -18.32
C ALA A 178 6.20 18.75 -18.00
N ALA A 179 6.92 18.23 -17.01
CA ALA A 179 8.29 18.63 -16.72
C ALA A 179 9.25 18.22 -17.84
N TYR A 180 9.15 16.97 -18.32
CA TYR A 180 9.95 16.51 -19.45
C TYR A 180 9.70 17.33 -20.72
N ASP A 181 8.44 17.62 -21.06
CA ASP A 181 8.10 18.45 -22.23
C ASP A 181 8.69 19.87 -22.13
N LYS A 182 8.87 20.40 -20.91
CA LYS A 182 9.38 21.74 -20.66
C LYS A 182 10.91 21.80 -20.58
N TYR A 183 11.53 20.83 -19.91
CA TYR A 183 12.94 20.88 -19.51
C TYR A 183 13.80 19.79 -20.18
N GLY A 184 13.19 18.75 -20.76
CA GLY A 184 13.89 17.61 -21.34
C GLY A 184 14.54 16.69 -20.29
N GLU A 185 15.70 16.15 -20.62
CA GLU A 185 16.54 15.33 -19.71
C GLU A 185 17.38 16.23 -18.78
N SER A 186 16.72 17.01 -17.94
CA SER A 186 17.39 17.92 -16.99
C SER A 186 17.76 17.23 -15.68
N ASP A 187 18.97 17.51 -15.19
CA ASP A 187 19.46 17.12 -13.86
C ASP A 187 19.31 18.25 -12.82
N GLU A 188 18.75 19.40 -13.21
CA GLU A 188 18.60 20.54 -12.33
C GLU A 188 17.49 20.30 -11.29
N PRO A 189 17.77 20.45 -9.97
CA PRO A 189 16.78 20.16 -8.92
C PRO A 189 15.57 21.10 -8.91
N THR A 190 15.64 22.21 -9.66
CA THR A 190 14.54 23.17 -9.82
C THR A 190 13.70 22.92 -11.06
N GLU A 191 14.12 22.03 -11.97
CA GLU A 191 13.46 21.72 -13.24
C GLU A 191 12.67 20.42 -13.16
N THR A 192 11.80 20.33 -12.15
CA THR A 192 11.13 19.08 -11.76
C THR A 192 9.62 19.15 -11.88
N ALA A 193 8.98 17.98 -11.82
CA ALA A 193 7.53 17.83 -11.74
C ALA A 193 6.94 18.59 -10.52
N THR A 194 7.66 18.59 -9.40
CA THR A 194 7.27 19.28 -8.16
C THR A 194 7.24 20.80 -8.35
N SER A 195 8.24 21.38 -9.02
CA SER A 195 8.26 22.81 -9.34
C SER A 195 7.08 23.26 -10.19
N LEU A 196 6.55 22.36 -11.05
CA LEU A 196 5.36 22.63 -11.87
C LEU A 196 4.04 22.35 -11.16
N ALA A 197 4.05 21.55 -10.10
CA ALA A 197 2.84 21.15 -9.38
C ALA A 197 2.40 22.18 -8.35
N PHE A 198 3.34 22.93 -7.76
CA PHE A 198 3.09 23.85 -6.67
C PHE A 198 3.49 25.27 -7.03
N ASP A 199 2.56 26.21 -6.87
CA ASP A 199 2.77 27.63 -7.13
C ASP A 199 3.85 28.25 -6.21
N PHE A 200 4.16 27.60 -5.08
CA PHE A 200 5.21 28.02 -4.14
C PHE A 200 6.57 28.27 -4.83
N PHE A 201 6.94 27.44 -5.81
CA PHE A 201 8.21 27.56 -6.51
C PHE A 201 8.23 28.65 -7.58
N ALA A 202 7.07 29.13 -8.03
CA ALA A 202 7.00 30.30 -8.89
C ALA A 202 7.52 31.54 -8.15
N ASP A 203 7.15 31.68 -6.87
CA ASP A 203 7.56 32.79 -6.01
C ASP A 203 8.92 32.54 -5.33
N ASN A 204 9.39 31.28 -5.28
CA ASN A 204 10.63 30.88 -4.61
C ASN A 204 11.50 29.98 -5.51
N PRO A 205 12.01 30.48 -6.65
CA PRO A 205 12.65 29.65 -7.69
C PRO A 205 13.99 29.03 -7.28
N LYS A 206 14.55 29.44 -6.13
CA LYS A 206 15.79 28.89 -5.56
C LYS A 206 15.54 27.98 -4.36
N ALA A 207 14.30 27.87 -3.90
CA ALA A 207 13.95 26.95 -2.81
C ALA A 207 13.87 25.52 -3.35
N ASN A 208 14.18 24.57 -2.50
CA ASN A 208 13.91 23.15 -2.70
C ASN A 208 13.26 22.60 -1.41
N PHE A 209 12.50 21.52 -1.51
CA PHE A 209 11.96 20.82 -0.34
C PHE A 209 13.01 19.92 0.35
N TRP A 210 14.25 19.92 -0.13
CA TRP A 210 15.30 18.95 0.20
C TRP A 210 16.69 19.59 0.37
#